data_AF-A0A9W8KYT8-F1
#
_entry.id   AF-A0A9W8KYT8-F1
#
_cell.length_a   1.000
_cell.length_b   1.000
_cell.length_c   1.000
_cell.angle_alpha   90.00
_cell.angle_beta   90.00
_cell.angle_gamma   90.00
#
_symmetry.space_group_name_H-M   'P 1'
#
loop_
_entity.id
_entity.type
_entity.pdbx_description
1 polymer ?
#
loop_
_entity_poly.entity_id
_entity_poly.type
_entity_poly.pdbx_seq_one_letter_code
_entity_poly.pdbx_strand_id
1 'polypeptide(L)'
;ELLERVTAEANEDCRVPLDMRLTRRMRRRFVLSLRTLAMLLLFSKSEDSISMSHSTLKHLAEVEPDLIFEPLLDTLYTAIDSVTETHRMISAMRALAKLASTLSNFSLYPEGAQHVAPLLILTLPGIDVNDTTKTWFALTFIRNLCLNGVVLEELPVTGDMPAPRTSSKASMVSEAVEDPSIDNLPEPDMDQVEWMTRASTAQFETWLDQYLRRIFVLVDNMSSSLETSEASSSSGDSGLQAIVAQTTEVVLLQCSERYYPMVSRLITDFVTNTSSLSAVDNMNKIVFAFASAMPEIALQALLPVSCERITEDIENGVGRTPSLSKRTRSHSETTLVWFASVLAVLTDQQRGEYLMRYKDQLLRTVNLILDHCMSRQVYATAGRILLNIIS
;
A
#
# COMPACT_ATOMS: atom_id res chain seq x y z
N GLU A 1 -4.45 24.68 14.16
CA GLU A 1 -5.05 26.03 14.28
C GLU A 1 -5.44 26.67 12.95
N LEU A 2 -4.53 27.11 12.05
CA LEU A 2 -4.97 27.74 10.78
C LEU A 2 -5.92 26.84 10.00
N LEU A 3 -5.52 25.59 9.75
CA LEU A 3 -6.35 24.60 9.06
C LEU A 3 -7.71 24.40 9.74
N GLU A 4 -7.73 24.23 11.07
CA GLU A 4 -8.97 24.06 11.84
C GLU A 4 -9.90 25.26 11.72
N ARG A 5 -9.33 26.47 11.67
CA ARG A 5 -10.10 27.69 11.47
C ARG A 5 -10.66 27.77 10.05
N VAL A 6 -9.87 27.38 9.05
CA VAL A 6 -10.32 27.33 7.64
C VAL A 6 -11.47 26.33 7.48
N THR A 7 -11.35 25.13 8.07
CA THR A 7 -12.41 24.12 7.99
C THR A 7 -13.65 24.53 8.79
N ALA A 8 -13.49 25.11 9.98
CA ALA A 8 -14.61 25.60 10.78
C ALA A 8 -15.35 26.77 10.13
N GLU A 9 -14.64 27.67 9.45
CA GLU A 9 -15.24 28.82 8.74
C GLU A 9 -15.90 28.45 7.41
N ALA A 10 -15.58 27.28 6.85
CA ALA A 10 -16.24 26.71 5.68
C ALA A 10 -17.60 26.08 6.00
N ASN A 11 -17.84 25.69 7.26
CA ASN A 11 -19.10 25.09 7.69
C ASN A 11 -20.25 26.11 7.71
N GLU A 12 -21.47 25.67 7.34
CA GLU A 12 -22.67 26.51 7.31
C GLU A 12 -23.03 27.05 8.71
N ASP A 13 -22.81 26.26 9.76
CA ASP A 13 -23.08 26.60 11.16
C ASP A 13 -22.05 27.57 11.80
N CYS A 14 -21.12 28.10 11.01
CA CYS A 14 -20.04 28.93 11.54
C CYS A 14 -20.56 30.27 12.08
N ARG A 15 -20.37 30.47 13.39
CA ARG A 15 -20.76 31.69 14.11
C ARG A 15 -19.86 32.91 13.84
N VAL A 16 -18.74 32.73 13.13
CA VAL A 16 -17.81 33.82 12.82
C VAL A 16 -18.43 34.72 11.72
N PRO A 17 -18.57 36.03 11.98
CA PRO A 17 -19.05 37.01 10.98
C PRO A 17 -18.23 36.97 9.68
N LEU A 18 -18.89 37.13 8.53
CA LEU A 18 -18.26 36.99 7.20
C LEU A 18 -17.07 37.93 6.98
N ASP A 19 -17.12 39.13 7.53
CA ASP A 19 -16.08 40.16 7.49
C ASP A 19 -14.84 39.82 8.34
N MET A 20 -14.99 38.91 9.32
CA MET A 20 -13.90 38.42 10.18
C MET A 20 -13.34 37.06 9.76
N ARG A 21 -13.92 36.43 8.72
CA ARG A 21 -13.44 35.16 8.18
C ARG A 21 -12.12 35.33 7.42
N LEU A 22 -11.35 34.25 7.37
CA LEU A 22 -10.08 34.16 6.68
C LEU A 22 -10.28 34.27 5.16
N THR A 23 -9.85 35.40 4.61
CA THR A 23 -9.78 35.56 3.15
C THR A 23 -8.70 34.67 2.54
N ARG A 24 -8.88 34.27 1.28
CA ARG A 24 -7.86 33.51 0.52
C ARG A 24 -6.49 34.17 0.58
N ARG A 25 -6.44 35.49 0.41
CA ARG A 25 -5.20 36.28 0.49
C ARG A 25 -4.49 36.14 1.84
N MET A 26 -5.23 36.15 2.96
CA MET A 26 -4.66 35.95 4.28
C MET A 26 -4.05 34.56 4.44
N ARG A 27 -4.76 33.52 3.97
CA ARG A 27 -4.27 32.14 3.99
C ARG A 27 -2.98 31.99 3.19
N ARG A 28 -2.98 32.44 1.93
CA ARG A 28 -1.81 32.34 1.04
C ARG A 28 -0.58 33.06 1.61
N ARG A 29 -0.75 34.27 2.16
CA ARG A 29 0.36 34.99 2.82
C ARG A 29 0.93 34.22 4.01
N PHE A 30 0.08 33.61 4.82
CA PHE A 30 0.52 32.79 5.95
C PHE A 30 1.22 31.51 5.47
N VAL A 31 0.69 30.86 4.45
CA VAL A 31 1.29 29.65 3.85
C VAL A 31 2.69 29.98 3.33
N LEU A 32 2.85 31.07 2.60
CA LEU A 32 4.15 31.49 2.06
C LEU A 32 5.18 31.85 3.13
N SER A 33 4.76 32.46 4.25
CA SER A 33 5.69 32.83 5.32
C SER A 33 6.28 31.60 6.03
N LEU A 34 5.52 30.49 6.10
CA LEU A 34 5.97 29.24 6.72
C LEU A 34 6.58 28.24 5.73
N ARG A 35 6.20 28.29 4.45
CA ARG A 35 6.67 27.35 3.41
C ARG A 35 8.18 27.26 3.38
N THR A 36 8.88 28.40 3.34
CA THR A 36 10.36 28.43 3.24
C THR A 36 11.02 27.75 4.43
N LEU A 37 10.53 28.01 5.65
CA LEU A 37 11.05 27.38 6.86
C LEU A 37 10.76 25.88 6.90
N ALA A 38 9.56 25.48 6.51
CA ALA A 38 9.17 24.07 6.47
C ALA A 38 10.01 23.29 5.44
N MET A 39 10.21 23.85 4.24
CA MET A 39 11.06 23.27 3.19
C MET A 39 12.53 23.16 3.63
N LEU A 40 13.07 24.17 4.33
CA LEU A 40 14.44 24.12 4.87
C LEU A 40 14.62 22.98 5.88
N LEU A 41 13.59 22.71 6.69
CA LEU A 41 13.60 21.68 7.73
C LEU A 41 13.28 20.28 7.20
N LEU A 42 12.90 20.14 5.93
CA LEU A 42 12.54 18.87 5.27
C LEU A 42 13.65 17.81 5.39
N PHE A 43 14.91 18.24 5.36
CA PHE A 43 16.09 17.37 5.47
C PHE A 43 16.94 17.71 6.71
N SER A 44 16.29 18.14 7.80
CA SER A 44 16.99 18.45 9.05
C SER A 44 17.69 17.22 9.64
N LYS A 45 18.66 17.44 10.52
CA LYS A 45 19.38 16.37 11.22
C LYS A 45 18.59 15.80 12.42
N SER A 46 17.64 16.59 12.95
CA SER A 46 16.81 16.18 14.09
C SER A 46 15.53 15.53 13.57
N GLU A 47 15.22 14.33 14.07
CA GLU A 47 14.01 13.61 13.69
C GLU A 47 12.73 14.38 14.08
N ASP A 48 12.73 15.06 15.23
CA ASP A 48 11.60 15.88 15.67
C ASP A 48 11.36 17.03 14.69
N SER A 49 12.42 17.72 14.28
CA SER A 49 12.34 18.81 13.31
C SER A 49 11.83 18.34 11.95
N ILE A 50 12.26 17.16 11.49
CA ILE A 50 11.76 16.54 10.26
C ILE A 50 10.27 16.22 10.40
N SER A 51 9.87 15.55 11.48
CA SER A 51 8.48 15.14 11.71
C SER A 51 7.55 16.36 11.77
N MET A 52 7.97 17.42 12.46
CA MET A 52 7.27 18.70 12.53
C MET A 52 7.20 19.38 11.17
N SER A 53 8.31 19.43 10.41
CA SER A 53 8.33 19.96 9.04
C SER A 53 7.31 19.26 8.16
N HIS A 54 7.32 17.91 8.14
CA HIS A 54 6.40 17.14 7.29
C HIS A 54 4.93 17.34 7.69
N SER A 55 4.64 17.42 9.00
CA SER A 55 3.29 17.74 9.48
C SER A 55 2.87 19.16 9.08
N THR A 56 3.78 20.14 9.21
CA THR A 56 3.52 21.51 8.78
C THR A 56 3.24 21.57 7.28
N LEU A 57 4.09 20.95 6.45
CA LEU A 57 3.88 20.89 5.00
C LEU A 57 2.55 20.25 4.64
N LYS A 58 2.17 19.15 5.30
CA LYS A 58 0.86 18.52 5.14
C LYS A 58 -0.28 19.52 5.40
N HIS A 59 -0.28 20.17 6.57
CA HIS A 59 -1.36 21.10 6.92
C HIS A 59 -1.38 22.34 6.02
N LEU A 60 -0.22 22.83 5.57
CA LEU A 60 -0.15 23.94 4.62
C LEU A 60 -0.70 23.52 3.25
N ALA A 61 -0.38 22.31 2.78
CA ALA A 61 -0.89 21.77 1.53
C ALA A 61 -2.42 21.55 1.57
N GLU A 62 -2.98 21.20 2.73
CA GLU A 62 -4.43 21.10 2.91
C GLU A 62 -5.15 22.46 2.83
N VAL A 63 -4.43 23.58 3.01
CA VAL A 63 -5.00 24.93 2.98
C VAL A 63 -4.83 25.60 1.61
N GLU A 64 -3.62 25.61 1.05
CA GLU A 64 -3.33 26.12 -0.30
C GLU A 64 -2.32 25.17 -0.98
N PRO A 65 -2.80 24.10 -1.65
CA PRO A 65 -1.94 23.03 -2.18
C PRO A 65 -1.02 23.49 -3.31
N ASP A 66 -1.51 24.36 -4.19
CA ASP A 66 -0.80 24.93 -5.34
C ASP A 66 0.54 25.57 -4.92
N LEU A 67 0.54 26.30 -3.80
CA LEU A 67 1.73 26.98 -3.29
C LEU A 67 2.77 26.04 -2.67
N ILE A 68 2.35 24.84 -2.25
CA ILE A 68 3.20 23.87 -1.56
C ILE A 68 3.73 22.83 -2.53
N PHE A 69 2.86 22.20 -3.33
CA PHE A 69 3.23 21.05 -4.14
C PHE A 69 4.20 21.38 -5.28
N GLU A 70 4.09 22.55 -5.92
CA GLU A 70 5.00 22.93 -7.02
C GLU A 70 6.49 22.85 -6.60
N PRO A 71 6.99 23.62 -5.60
CA PRO A 71 8.39 23.52 -5.19
C PRO A 71 8.71 22.22 -4.43
N LEU A 72 7.72 21.62 -3.78
CA LEU A 72 7.91 20.42 -2.98
C LEU A 72 8.12 19.20 -3.87
N LEU A 73 7.32 19.02 -4.92
CA LEU A 73 7.44 17.87 -5.83
C LEU A 73 8.82 17.84 -6.48
N ASP A 74 9.33 18.95 -7.01
CA ASP A 74 10.69 19.03 -7.58
C ASP A 74 11.76 18.56 -6.58
N THR A 75 11.62 19.00 -5.33
CA THR A 75 12.51 18.62 -4.24
C THR A 75 12.40 17.13 -3.91
N LEU A 76 11.17 16.58 -3.91
CA LEU A 76 10.90 15.19 -3.59
C LEU A 76 11.36 14.24 -4.70
N TYR A 77 11.05 14.54 -5.97
CA TYR A 77 11.53 13.76 -7.13
C TYR A 77 13.06 13.67 -7.11
N THR A 78 13.75 14.79 -6.94
CA THR A 78 15.22 14.84 -6.88
C THR A 78 15.78 14.04 -5.69
N ALA A 79 15.13 14.10 -4.54
CA ALA A 79 15.59 13.41 -3.33
C ALA A 79 15.37 11.89 -3.39
N ILE A 80 14.30 11.42 -4.04
CA ILE A 80 14.00 9.98 -4.13
C ILE A 80 14.84 9.33 -5.25
N ASP A 81 15.07 10.05 -6.35
CA ASP A 81 15.93 9.58 -7.45
C ASP A 81 17.43 9.60 -7.09
N SER A 82 17.81 10.29 -6.02
CA SER A 82 19.18 10.34 -5.52
C SER A 82 19.63 8.99 -4.97
N VAL A 83 20.51 8.31 -5.70
CA VAL A 83 21.12 7.02 -5.31
C VAL A 83 22.14 7.18 -4.16
N THR A 84 22.69 8.38 -3.98
CA THR A 84 23.83 8.62 -3.05
C THR A 84 23.40 9.12 -1.67
N GLU A 85 22.19 9.67 -1.52
CA GLU A 85 21.75 10.37 -0.30
C GLU A 85 20.55 9.68 0.36
N THR A 86 20.77 8.47 0.89
CA THR A 86 19.75 7.63 1.53
C THR A 86 18.88 8.36 2.57
N HIS A 87 19.47 9.22 3.41
CA HIS A 87 18.71 9.98 4.40
C HIS A 87 17.70 10.95 3.78
N ARG A 88 18.04 11.56 2.63
CA ARG A 88 17.14 12.47 1.93
C ARG A 88 16.02 11.70 1.24
N MET A 89 16.32 10.56 0.63
CA MET A 89 15.32 9.64 0.07
C MET A 89 14.30 9.22 1.13
N ILE A 90 14.78 8.75 2.30
CA ILE A 90 13.91 8.33 3.42
C ILE A 90 13.04 9.50 3.90
N SER A 91 13.63 10.70 4.08
CA SER A 91 12.86 11.87 4.51
C SER A 91 11.80 12.26 3.47
N ALA A 92 12.15 12.23 2.18
CA ALA A 92 11.22 12.53 1.09
C ALA A 92 10.06 11.53 1.03
N MET A 93 10.33 10.23 1.18
CA MET A 93 9.29 9.19 1.25
C MET A 93 8.38 9.38 2.47
N ARG A 94 8.96 9.74 3.63
CA ARG A 94 8.19 10.06 4.85
C ARG A 94 7.31 11.29 4.65
N ALA A 95 7.79 12.31 3.93
CA ALA A 95 6.99 13.48 3.58
C ALA A 95 5.84 13.10 2.65
N LEU A 96 6.12 12.36 1.57
CA LEU A 96 5.11 11.84 0.64
C LEU A 96 4.04 11.03 1.36
N ALA A 97 4.42 10.16 2.29
CA ALA A 97 3.47 9.37 3.07
C ALA A 97 2.48 10.25 3.86
N LYS A 98 2.93 11.40 4.40
CA LYS A 98 2.04 12.36 5.08
C LYS A 98 1.17 13.16 4.12
N LEU A 99 1.69 13.46 2.93
CA LEU A 99 1.03 14.29 1.90
C LEU A 99 0.12 13.49 0.98
N ALA A 100 0.15 12.17 1.05
CA ALA A 100 -0.61 11.26 0.18
C ALA A 100 -2.10 11.61 0.11
N SER A 101 -2.73 12.00 1.23
CA SER A 101 -4.15 12.39 1.25
C SER A 101 -4.44 13.64 0.44
N THR A 102 -3.61 14.66 0.56
CA THR A 102 -3.77 15.92 -0.19
C THR A 102 -3.41 15.72 -1.66
N LEU A 103 -2.36 14.94 -1.94
CA LEU A 103 -1.90 14.62 -3.29
C LEU A 103 -2.95 13.85 -4.10
N SER A 104 -3.67 12.93 -3.46
CA SER A 104 -4.70 12.10 -4.11
C SER A 104 -6.11 12.73 -4.10
N ASN A 105 -6.31 13.86 -3.42
CA ASN A 105 -7.61 14.51 -3.35
C ASN A 105 -7.83 15.40 -4.58
N PHE A 106 -8.46 14.83 -5.61
CA PHE A 106 -8.73 15.51 -6.87
C PHE A 106 -9.56 16.80 -6.71
N SER A 107 -10.47 16.86 -5.74
CA SER A 107 -11.29 18.06 -5.49
C SER A 107 -10.51 19.22 -4.89
N LEU A 108 -9.43 18.92 -4.16
CA LEU A 108 -8.59 19.92 -3.49
C LEU A 108 -7.37 20.31 -4.35
N TYR A 109 -6.73 19.32 -4.98
CA TYR A 109 -5.55 19.50 -5.82
C TYR A 109 -5.59 18.55 -7.03
N PRO A 110 -6.30 18.93 -8.11
CA PRO A 110 -6.42 18.12 -9.32
C PRO A 110 -5.09 17.71 -9.95
N GLU A 111 -4.12 18.63 -9.99
CA GLU A 111 -2.80 18.42 -10.59
C GLU A 111 -1.99 17.36 -9.84
N GLY A 112 -2.35 17.02 -8.60
CA GLY A 112 -1.72 15.95 -7.83
C GLY A 112 -1.91 14.57 -8.44
N ALA A 113 -3.06 14.33 -9.08
CA ALA A 113 -3.42 13.03 -9.62
C ALA A 113 -2.43 12.52 -10.68
N GLN A 114 -1.90 13.42 -11.53
CA GLN A 114 -0.91 13.05 -12.55
C GLN A 114 0.40 12.53 -11.96
N HIS A 115 0.73 12.89 -10.72
CA HIS A 115 1.97 12.49 -10.04
C HIS A 115 1.83 11.18 -9.26
N VAL A 116 0.62 10.65 -9.05
CA VAL A 116 0.40 9.43 -8.26
C VAL A 116 1.13 8.24 -8.86
N ALA A 117 0.88 7.91 -10.13
CA ALA A 117 1.52 6.75 -10.78
C ALA A 117 3.06 6.90 -10.91
N PRO A 118 3.61 8.05 -11.34
CA PRO A 118 5.07 8.24 -11.36
C PRO A 118 5.73 8.10 -9.99
N LEU A 119 5.13 8.65 -8.93
CA LEU A 119 5.68 8.54 -7.57
C LEU A 119 5.58 7.12 -7.02
N LEU A 120 4.53 6.38 -7.35
CA LEU A 120 4.40 4.96 -6.99
C LEU A 120 5.53 4.12 -7.59
N ILE A 121 5.91 4.38 -8.84
CA ILE A 121 7.07 3.73 -9.49
C ILE A 121 8.37 4.16 -8.84
N LEU A 122 8.55 5.48 -8.65
CA LEU A 122 9.79 6.04 -8.13
C LEU A 122 10.09 5.54 -6.70
N THR A 123 9.06 5.32 -5.89
CA THR A 123 9.20 4.83 -4.52
C THR A 123 9.27 3.32 -4.40
N LEU A 124 9.02 2.58 -5.49
CA LEU A 124 9.00 1.12 -5.50
C LEU A 124 10.33 0.46 -5.14
N PRO A 125 11.51 0.98 -5.56
CA PRO A 125 12.81 0.50 -5.10
C PRO A 125 13.01 0.64 -3.58
N GLY A 126 12.21 1.48 -2.91
CA GLY A 126 12.22 1.63 -1.46
C GLY A 126 11.69 0.40 -0.70
N ILE A 127 11.00 -0.53 -1.38
CA ILE A 127 10.66 -1.84 -0.82
C ILE A 127 11.89 -2.74 -0.95
N ASP A 128 12.64 -2.87 0.15
CA ASP A 128 13.94 -3.54 0.24
C ASP A 128 14.00 -4.41 1.52
N VAL A 129 14.36 -5.68 1.33
CA VAL A 129 14.57 -6.65 2.42
C VAL A 129 15.62 -6.19 3.41
N ASN A 130 16.62 -5.44 2.94
CA ASN A 130 17.76 -5.03 3.76
C ASN A 130 17.50 -3.72 4.51
N ASP A 131 16.45 -2.98 4.16
CA ASP A 131 16.16 -1.65 4.73
C ASP A 131 14.69 -1.56 5.14
N THR A 132 14.45 -1.90 6.41
CA THR A 132 13.12 -1.87 7.01
C THR A 132 12.54 -0.46 7.10
N THR A 133 13.39 0.56 7.20
CA THR A 133 12.96 1.96 7.31
C THR A 133 12.46 2.49 5.97
N LYS A 134 13.20 2.25 4.88
CA LYS A 134 12.73 2.57 3.53
C LYS A 134 11.44 1.83 3.21
N THR A 135 11.41 0.52 3.51
CA THR A 135 10.24 -0.33 3.24
C THR A 135 9.01 0.20 3.99
N TRP A 136 9.17 0.57 5.27
CA TRP A 136 8.09 1.14 6.06
C TRP A 136 7.49 2.39 5.41
N PHE A 137 8.31 3.36 5.00
CA PHE A 137 7.80 4.60 4.41
C PHE A 137 7.26 4.41 2.98
N ALA A 138 7.83 3.50 2.19
CA ALA A 138 7.29 3.13 0.86
C ALA A 138 5.87 2.58 1.02
N LEU A 139 5.71 1.57 1.87
CA LEU A 139 4.43 0.92 2.11
C LEU A 139 3.43 1.87 2.75
N THR A 140 3.86 2.73 3.67
CA THR A 140 2.98 3.76 4.26
C THR A 140 2.44 4.71 3.19
N PHE A 141 3.28 5.15 2.26
CA PHE A 141 2.86 6.01 1.16
C PHE A 141 1.84 5.31 0.24
N ILE A 142 2.15 4.10 -0.21
CA ILE A 142 1.27 3.27 -1.06
C ILE A 142 -0.08 3.03 -0.36
N ARG A 143 -0.04 2.60 0.91
CA ARG A 143 -1.23 2.34 1.73
C ARG A 143 -2.09 3.58 1.88
N ASN A 144 -1.48 4.73 2.15
CA ASN A 144 -2.24 5.97 2.32
C ASN A 144 -2.89 6.41 1.01
N LEU A 145 -2.25 6.24 -0.15
CA LEU A 145 -2.89 6.51 -1.44
C LEU A 145 -4.13 5.63 -1.64
N CYS A 146 -3.99 4.31 -1.43
CA CYS A 146 -5.10 3.37 -1.60
C CYS A 146 -6.25 3.64 -0.62
N LEU A 147 -5.94 3.96 0.64
CA LEU A 147 -6.96 4.31 1.65
C LEU A 147 -7.68 5.63 1.37
N ASN A 148 -7.06 6.55 0.62
CA ASN A 148 -7.70 7.79 0.17
C ASN A 148 -8.48 7.61 -1.14
N GLY A 149 -8.68 6.37 -1.62
CA GLY A 149 -9.55 6.06 -2.74
C GLY A 149 -8.87 6.08 -4.11
N VAL A 150 -7.54 6.00 -4.17
CA VAL A 150 -6.83 5.77 -5.45
C VAL A 150 -7.13 4.34 -5.92
N VAL A 151 -7.89 4.24 -7.00
CA VAL A 151 -8.16 2.98 -7.71
C VAL A 151 -7.05 2.71 -8.72
N LEU A 152 -6.49 1.51 -8.70
CA LEU A 152 -5.48 1.06 -9.65
C LEU A 152 -6.18 0.54 -10.90
N GLU A 153 -6.42 1.46 -11.83
CA GLU A 153 -7.05 1.20 -13.13
C GLU A 153 -6.40 2.05 -14.21
N GLU A 154 -6.05 1.42 -15.34
CA GLU A 154 -5.62 2.14 -16.54
C GLU A 154 -6.82 2.81 -17.20
N LEU A 155 -6.78 4.14 -17.27
CA LEU A 155 -7.78 4.95 -17.94
C LEU A 155 -7.38 5.18 -19.41
N PRO A 156 -8.31 5.01 -20.36
CA PRO A 156 -8.01 5.20 -21.77
C PRO A 156 -7.69 6.67 -22.08
N VAL A 157 -6.55 6.91 -22.72
CA VAL A 157 -6.21 8.22 -23.29
C VAL A 157 -6.89 8.35 -24.65
N THR A 158 -7.61 9.45 -24.86
CA THR A 158 -8.25 9.76 -26.15
C THR A 158 -7.71 11.08 -26.69
N GLY A 159 -7.32 11.09 -27.95
CA GLY A 159 -6.77 12.27 -28.63
C GLY A 159 -5.36 12.67 -28.20
N ASP A 160 -4.85 13.71 -28.86
CA ASP A 160 -3.56 14.32 -28.53
C ASP A 160 -3.66 15.19 -27.27
N MET A 161 -2.51 15.43 -26.64
CA MET A 161 -2.43 16.32 -25.47
C MET A 161 -2.98 17.71 -25.83
N PRO A 162 -3.94 18.25 -25.06
CA PRO A 162 -4.47 19.59 -25.29
C PRO A 162 -3.36 20.64 -25.26
N ALA A 163 -3.34 21.54 -26.26
CA ALA A 163 -2.43 22.67 -26.26
C ALA A 163 -2.70 23.55 -25.02
N PRO A 164 -1.66 24.11 -24.37
CA PRO A 164 -1.86 24.96 -23.21
C PRO A 164 -2.82 26.08 -23.54
N ARG A 165 -3.85 26.26 -22.70
CA ARG A 165 -4.66 27.47 -22.73
C ARG A 165 -3.75 28.66 -22.39
N THR A 166 -3.11 29.24 -23.40
CA THR A 166 -2.41 30.51 -23.24
C THR A 166 -3.44 31.50 -22.77
N SER A 167 -3.33 31.97 -21.53
CA SER A 167 -4.15 33.07 -21.06
C SER A 167 -3.93 34.23 -22.02
N SER A 168 -4.99 34.60 -22.74
CA SER A 168 -5.04 35.70 -23.69
C SER A 168 -4.95 37.08 -23.00
N LYS A 169 -4.10 37.18 -21.98
CA LYS A 169 -3.70 38.38 -21.25
C LYS A 169 -2.18 38.56 -21.16
N ALA A 170 -1.38 37.69 -21.79
CA ALA A 170 0.08 37.82 -21.82
C ALA A 170 0.62 38.77 -22.93
N SER A 171 -0.24 39.58 -23.55
CA SER A 171 0.21 40.64 -24.45
C SER A 171 -0.43 41.96 -24.02
N MET A 172 0.43 42.92 -23.65
CA MET A 172 0.17 44.26 -23.14
C MET A 172 0.08 44.44 -21.61
N VAL A 173 1.14 44.12 -20.86
CA VAL A 173 1.61 45.04 -19.80
C VAL A 173 3.14 45.05 -19.77
N SER A 174 3.66 46.27 -19.81
CA SER A 174 5.04 46.72 -19.80
C SER A 174 5.87 46.28 -18.60
N GLU A 175 7.20 46.32 -18.79
CA GLU A 175 8.27 46.35 -17.80
C GLU A 175 7.87 47.02 -16.46
N ALA A 176 7.46 46.19 -15.50
CA ALA A 176 7.55 46.49 -14.09
C ALA A 176 7.74 45.15 -13.36
N VAL A 177 8.85 45.03 -12.66
CA VAL A 177 9.17 43.91 -11.78
C VAL A 177 8.26 44.01 -10.55
N GLU A 178 7.01 43.58 -10.70
CA GLU A 178 6.11 43.30 -9.57
C GLU A 178 6.02 41.78 -9.44
N ASP A 179 6.48 41.29 -8.28
CA ASP A 179 6.29 39.94 -7.76
C ASP A 179 4.89 39.44 -8.17
N PRO A 180 4.75 38.29 -8.89
CA PRO A 180 3.45 37.83 -9.36
C PRO A 180 2.49 37.86 -8.18
N SER A 181 1.46 38.71 -8.28
CA SER A 181 0.56 38.97 -7.16
C SER A 181 0.09 37.63 -6.62
N ILE A 182 0.32 37.37 -5.32
CA ILE A 182 -0.04 36.13 -4.61
C ILE A 182 -1.49 35.67 -4.93
N ASP A 183 -2.35 36.61 -5.31
CA ASP A 183 -3.76 36.43 -5.64
C ASP A 183 -4.05 35.90 -7.08
N ASN A 184 -3.11 35.93 -8.03
CA ASN A 184 -3.34 35.58 -9.45
C ASN A 184 -2.40 34.47 -9.94
N LEU A 185 -2.35 33.32 -9.26
CA LEU A 185 -1.81 32.12 -9.92
C LEU A 185 -2.80 31.63 -10.99
N PRO A 186 -2.33 31.20 -12.18
CA PRO A 186 -3.18 30.62 -13.20
C PRO A 186 -3.97 29.45 -12.61
N GLU A 187 -5.27 29.41 -12.86
CA GLU A 187 -6.06 28.21 -12.55
C GLU A 187 -5.55 27.04 -13.41
N PRO A 188 -5.53 25.81 -12.88
CA PRO A 188 -5.11 24.65 -13.64
C PRO A 188 -5.95 24.46 -14.88
N ASP A 189 -5.27 24.15 -15.99
CA ASP A 189 -5.94 23.71 -17.21
C ASP A 189 -6.44 22.28 -17.02
N MET A 190 -7.70 22.15 -16.62
CA MET A 190 -8.31 20.86 -16.29
C MET A 190 -8.26 19.86 -17.44
N ASP A 191 -8.31 20.33 -18.70
CA ASP A 191 -8.21 19.45 -19.87
C ASP A 191 -6.83 18.79 -19.94
N GLN A 192 -5.76 19.54 -19.62
CA GLN A 192 -4.40 19.00 -19.54
C GLN A 192 -4.20 18.09 -18.34
N VAL A 193 -4.70 18.49 -17.16
CA VAL A 193 -4.60 17.70 -15.93
C VAL A 193 -5.25 16.33 -16.11
N GLU A 194 -6.44 16.29 -16.71
CA GLU A 194 -7.15 15.05 -16.98
C GLU A 194 -6.39 14.18 -17.98
N TRP A 195 -5.89 14.75 -19.08
CA TRP A 195 -5.10 14.00 -20.07
C TRP A 195 -3.83 13.41 -19.44
N MET A 196 -3.07 14.22 -18.68
CA MET A 196 -1.84 13.79 -18.02
C MET A 196 -2.10 12.72 -16.96
N THR A 197 -3.19 12.85 -16.21
CA THR A 197 -3.61 11.84 -15.23
C THR A 197 -3.92 10.53 -15.91
N ARG A 198 -4.74 10.53 -16.98
CA ARG A 198 -5.04 9.29 -17.73
C ARG A 198 -3.78 8.67 -18.31
N ALA A 199 -2.91 9.48 -18.93
CA ALA A 199 -1.65 9.01 -19.49
C ALA A 199 -0.73 8.36 -18.45
N SER A 200 -0.69 8.88 -17.22
CA SER A 200 0.14 8.32 -16.17
C SER A 200 -0.36 6.95 -15.67
N THR A 201 -1.67 6.69 -15.72
CA THR A 201 -2.29 5.43 -15.27
C THR A 201 -1.89 4.18 -16.07
N ALA A 202 -1.35 4.35 -17.29
CA ALA A 202 -0.83 3.24 -18.11
C ALA A 202 0.30 2.44 -17.40
N GLN A 203 0.90 3.02 -16.37
CA GLN A 203 1.97 2.41 -15.61
C GLN A 203 1.49 1.45 -14.50
N PHE A 204 0.19 1.44 -14.15
CA PHE A 204 -0.31 0.67 -13.01
C PHE A 204 -0.14 -0.83 -13.15
N GLU A 205 -0.31 -1.39 -14.35
CA GLU A 205 -0.11 -2.83 -14.58
C GLU A 205 1.32 -3.26 -14.27
N THR A 206 2.29 -2.50 -14.81
CA THR A 206 3.72 -2.74 -14.61
C THR A 206 4.11 -2.55 -13.14
N TRP A 207 3.57 -1.50 -12.52
CA TRP A 207 3.80 -1.22 -11.10
C TRP A 207 3.28 -2.36 -10.21
N LEU A 208 2.07 -2.87 -10.48
CA LEU A 208 1.45 -3.92 -9.67
C LEU A 208 2.20 -5.26 -9.77
N ASP A 209 2.66 -5.66 -10.96
CA ASP A 209 3.53 -6.85 -11.12
C ASP A 209 4.82 -6.71 -10.31
N GLN A 210 5.50 -5.55 -10.43
CA GLN A 210 6.75 -5.31 -9.71
C GLN A 210 6.55 -5.21 -8.19
N TYR A 211 5.46 -4.60 -7.73
CA TYR A 211 5.08 -4.51 -6.34
C TYR A 211 4.91 -5.91 -5.73
N LEU A 212 4.08 -6.76 -6.34
CA LEU A 212 3.83 -8.11 -5.81
C LEU A 212 5.11 -8.93 -5.75
N ARG A 213 5.96 -8.88 -6.79
CA ARG A 213 7.26 -9.59 -6.78
C ARG A 213 8.17 -9.12 -5.64
N ARG A 214 8.22 -7.82 -5.36
CA ARG A 214 9.00 -7.30 -4.22
C ARG A 214 8.42 -7.72 -2.89
N ILE A 215 7.10 -7.74 -2.74
CA ILE A 215 6.42 -8.25 -1.54
C ILE A 215 6.74 -9.74 -1.34
N PHE A 216 6.74 -10.55 -2.40
CA PHE A 216 7.09 -11.97 -2.30
C PHE A 216 8.51 -12.18 -1.80
N VAL A 217 9.48 -11.45 -2.35
CA VAL A 217 10.87 -11.48 -1.89
C VAL A 217 10.97 -11.02 -0.43
N LEU A 218 10.25 -9.97 -0.05
CA LEU A 218 10.23 -9.47 1.33
C LEU A 218 9.65 -10.50 2.31
N VAL A 219 8.51 -11.11 1.97
CA VAL A 219 7.82 -12.12 2.78
C VAL A 219 8.65 -13.38 2.96
N ASP A 220 9.38 -13.80 1.93
CA ASP A 220 10.23 -15.00 1.98
C ASP A 220 11.47 -14.81 2.88
N ASN A 221 11.96 -13.56 3.00
CA ASN A 221 13.15 -13.23 3.77
C ASN A 221 12.86 -12.68 5.19
N MET A 222 11.61 -12.36 5.50
CA MET A 222 11.22 -11.96 6.87
C MET A 222 11.27 -13.17 7.81
N SER A 223 11.86 -13.00 9.00
CA SER A 223 11.91 -14.03 10.03
C SER A 223 10.50 -14.38 10.55
N SER A 224 10.24 -15.68 10.76
CA SER A 224 8.98 -16.12 11.40
C SER A 224 9.06 -15.95 12.92
N SER A 225 7.90 -15.72 13.54
CA SER A 225 7.74 -15.88 14.99
C SER A 225 7.99 -17.33 15.47
N LEU A 226 8.06 -18.31 14.56
CA LEU A 226 8.32 -19.71 14.86
C LEU A 226 9.81 -20.00 15.16
N GLU A 227 10.74 -19.09 14.78
CA GLU A 227 12.18 -19.25 15.00
C GLU A 227 12.69 -18.59 16.28
N THR A 228 12.11 -17.46 16.69
CA THR A 228 12.62 -16.64 17.80
C THR A 228 11.75 -16.77 19.06
N SER A 229 12.09 -17.73 19.93
CA SER A 229 11.59 -17.75 21.33
C SER A 229 12.40 -16.83 22.27
N GLU A 230 13.26 -15.94 21.77
CA GLU A 230 14.00 -15.00 22.60
C GLU A 230 13.47 -13.57 22.44
N ALA A 231 13.04 -13.02 23.57
CA ALA A 231 12.21 -11.83 23.72
C ALA A 231 12.97 -10.50 23.55
N SER A 232 13.82 -10.35 22.53
CA SER A 232 14.67 -9.14 22.40
C SER A 232 14.70 -8.46 21.01
N SER A 233 13.92 -8.88 20.02
CA SER A 233 13.79 -8.16 18.72
C SER A 233 12.36 -7.93 18.21
N SER A 234 11.33 -8.24 19.00
CA SER A 234 9.98 -8.57 18.48
C SER A 234 9.02 -7.41 18.14
N SER A 235 9.34 -6.14 18.42
CA SER A 235 8.40 -5.03 18.15
C SER A 235 8.52 -4.43 16.75
N GLY A 236 9.74 -4.27 16.23
CA GLY A 236 10.02 -3.67 14.92
C GLY A 236 9.56 -4.56 13.76
N ASP A 237 9.91 -5.85 13.81
CA ASP A 237 9.55 -6.82 12.77
C ASP A 237 8.04 -7.07 12.74
N SER A 238 7.37 -7.09 13.89
CA SER A 238 5.90 -7.23 13.97
C SER A 238 5.19 -6.06 13.29
N GLY A 239 5.67 -4.83 13.49
CA GLY A 239 5.17 -3.66 12.79
C GLY A 239 5.34 -3.77 11.27
N LEU A 240 6.53 -4.16 10.81
CA LEU A 240 6.83 -4.32 9.39
C LEU A 240 5.92 -5.36 8.73
N GLN A 241 5.74 -6.52 9.37
CA GLN A 241 4.84 -7.55 8.88
C GLN A 241 3.38 -7.06 8.82
N ALA A 242 2.95 -6.27 9.80
CA ALA A 242 1.60 -5.71 9.82
C ALA A 242 1.38 -4.71 8.68
N ILE A 243 2.34 -3.82 8.42
CA ILE A 243 2.20 -2.85 7.32
C ILE A 243 2.26 -3.52 5.95
N VAL A 244 3.08 -4.57 5.76
CA VAL A 244 3.11 -5.37 4.52
C VAL A 244 1.75 -5.99 4.24
N ALA A 245 1.15 -6.63 5.25
CA ALA A 245 -0.16 -7.24 5.13
C ALA A 245 -1.25 -6.22 4.81
N GLN A 246 -1.36 -5.15 5.60
CA GLN A 246 -2.37 -4.12 5.43
C GLN A 246 -2.22 -3.38 4.10
N THR A 247 -0.99 -3.09 3.67
CA THR A 247 -0.74 -2.42 2.39
C THR A 247 -1.14 -3.32 1.23
N THR A 248 -0.79 -4.60 1.29
CA THR A 248 -1.16 -5.55 0.24
C THR A 248 -2.67 -5.73 0.18
N GLU A 249 -3.35 -5.83 1.31
CA GLU A 249 -4.82 -5.90 1.37
C GLU A 249 -5.47 -4.70 0.69
N VAL A 250 -5.10 -3.47 1.05
CA VAL A 250 -5.71 -2.28 0.42
C VAL A 250 -5.34 -2.13 -1.05
N VAL A 251 -4.13 -2.53 -1.47
CA VAL A 251 -3.71 -2.53 -2.88
C VAL A 251 -4.58 -3.50 -3.69
N LEU A 252 -4.81 -4.71 -3.16
CA LEU A 252 -5.64 -5.70 -3.84
C LEU A 252 -7.12 -5.29 -3.87
N LEU A 253 -7.63 -4.63 -2.83
CA LEU A 253 -9.00 -4.09 -2.79
C LEU A 253 -9.21 -2.92 -3.77
N GLN A 254 -8.18 -2.10 -4.00
CA GLN A 254 -8.23 -0.99 -4.97
C GLN A 254 -7.85 -1.41 -6.39
N CYS A 255 -7.60 -2.70 -6.62
CA CYS A 255 -7.21 -3.24 -7.91
C CYS A 255 -8.44 -3.45 -8.80
N SER A 256 -8.40 -2.93 -10.03
CA SER A 256 -9.45 -3.18 -11.03
C SER A 256 -9.48 -4.65 -11.48
N GLU A 257 -10.67 -5.14 -11.81
CA GLU A 257 -10.91 -6.53 -12.27
C GLU A 257 -10.03 -6.92 -13.47
N ARG A 258 -9.65 -5.93 -14.30
CA ARG A 258 -8.75 -6.12 -15.45
C ARG A 258 -7.43 -6.79 -15.06
N TYR A 259 -6.93 -6.55 -13.85
CA TYR A 259 -5.64 -7.08 -13.39
C TYR A 259 -5.78 -8.40 -12.63
N TYR A 260 -7.00 -8.86 -12.31
CA TYR A 260 -7.22 -10.08 -11.52
C TYR A 260 -6.54 -11.33 -12.08
N PRO A 261 -6.52 -11.59 -13.41
CA PRO A 261 -5.81 -12.75 -13.95
C PRO A 261 -4.29 -12.70 -13.69
N MET A 262 -3.69 -11.51 -13.79
CA MET A 262 -2.26 -11.32 -13.54
C MET A 262 -1.94 -11.48 -12.05
N VAL A 263 -2.70 -10.83 -11.18
CA VAL A 263 -2.53 -10.94 -9.72
C VAL A 263 -2.73 -12.38 -9.25
N SER A 264 -3.81 -13.04 -9.66
CA SER A 264 -4.11 -14.42 -9.32
C SER A 264 -2.98 -15.35 -9.71
N ARG A 265 -2.45 -15.21 -10.94
CA ARG A 265 -1.33 -16.00 -11.41
C ARG A 265 -0.08 -15.78 -10.56
N LEU A 266 0.30 -14.52 -10.31
CA LEU A 266 1.49 -14.19 -9.53
C LEU A 266 1.43 -14.75 -8.10
N ILE A 267 0.31 -14.57 -7.40
CA ILE A 267 0.13 -15.06 -6.02
C ILE A 267 0.09 -16.59 -6.01
N THR A 268 -0.63 -17.21 -6.95
CA THR A 268 -0.71 -18.67 -7.05
C THR A 268 0.65 -19.29 -7.32
N ASP A 269 1.37 -18.77 -8.32
CA ASP A 269 2.72 -19.23 -8.68
C ASP A 269 3.67 -19.14 -7.46
N PHE A 270 3.60 -18.06 -6.69
CA PHE A 270 4.43 -17.90 -5.50
C PHE A 270 4.04 -18.89 -4.39
N VAL A 271 2.75 -19.07 -4.09
CA VAL A 271 2.27 -20.00 -3.06
C VAL A 271 2.58 -21.46 -3.40
N THR A 272 2.51 -21.85 -4.68
CA THR A 272 2.74 -23.24 -5.09
C THR A 272 4.21 -23.61 -5.22
N ASN A 273 5.09 -22.65 -5.52
CA ASN A 273 6.52 -22.90 -5.75
C ASN A 273 7.41 -22.61 -4.53
N THR A 274 6.88 -21.91 -3.52
CA THR A 274 7.60 -21.62 -2.27
C THR A 274 7.09 -22.52 -1.17
N SER A 275 8.00 -23.16 -0.43
CA SER A 275 7.66 -23.92 0.79
C SER A 275 8.70 -23.63 1.86
N SER A 276 8.44 -22.61 2.68
CA SER A 276 9.34 -22.20 3.76
C SER A 276 8.59 -22.04 5.08
N LEU A 277 9.09 -22.68 6.14
CA LEU A 277 8.55 -22.51 7.50
C LEU A 277 8.70 -21.06 8.00
N SER A 278 9.76 -20.36 7.60
CA SER A 278 10.01 -18.97 7.99
C SER A 278 9.00 -17.99 7.39
N ALA A 279 8.43 -18.34 6.22
CA ALA A 279 7.52 -17.48 5.51
C ALA A 279 6.05 -17.76 5.81
N VAL A 280 5.69 -18.87 6.49
CA VAL A 280 4.28 -19.32 6.67
C VAL A 280 3.38 -18.21 7.18
N ASP A 281 3.75 -17.54 8.27
CA ASP A 281 2.88 -16.53 8.91
C ASP A 281 2.69 -15.30 8.02
N ASN A 282 3.75 -14.87 7.33
CA ASN A 282 3.70 -13.72 6.45
C ASN A 282 2.97 -14.03 5.15
N MET A 283 3.18 -15.23 4.61
CA MET A 283 2.45 -15.73 3.45
C MET A 283 0.96 -15.84 3.73
N ASN A 284 0.57 -16.36 4.90
CA ASN A 284 -0.82 -16.44 5.32
C ASN A 284 -1.51 -15.07 5.28
N LYS A 285 -0.80 -13.99 5.65
CA LYS A 285 -1.35 -12.62 5.55
C LYS A 285 -1.56 -12.18 4.10
N ILE A 286 -0.68 -12.56 3.17
CA ILE A 286 -0.84 -12.26 1.74
C ILE A 286 -1.99 -13.07 1.13
N VAL A 287 -2.09 -14.37 1.47
CA VAL A 287 -3.20 -15.22 1.03
C VAL A 287 -4.52 -14.71 1.59
N PHE A 288 -4.55 -14.24 2.84
CA PHE A 288 -5.71 -13.60 3.44
C PHE A 288 -6.11 -12.35 2.64
N ALA A 289 -5.17 -11.44 2.37
CA ALA A 289 -5.41 -10.26 1.55
C ALA A 289 -5.98 -10.63 0.16
N PHE A 290 -5.47 -11.70 -0.47
CA PHE A 290 -5.96 -12.19 -1.74
C PHE A 290 -7.39 -12.73 -1.67
N ALA A 291 -7.69 -13.58 -0.68
CA ALA A 291 -9.01 -14.15 -0.47
C ALA A 291 -10.05 -13.10 -0.05
N SER A 292 -9.64 -12.07 0.69
CA SER A 292 -10.51 -10.95 1.08
C SER A 292 -10.85 -10.05 -0.11
N ALA A 293 -9.90 -9.76 -0.99
CA ALA A 293 -10.13 -8.91 -2.16
C ALA A 293 -10.85 -9.65 -3.30
N MET A 294 -10.51 -10.92 -3.54
CA MET A 294 -10.98 -11.72 -4.68
C MET A 294 -11.32 -13.16 -4.24
N PRO A 295 -12.40 -13.37 -3.46
CA PRO A 295 -12.68 -14.66 -2.81
C PRO A 295 -12.88 -15.82 -3.78
N GLU A 296 -13.70 -15.66 -4.82
CA GLU A 296 -13.97 -16.74 -5.78
C GLU A 296 -12.70 -17.17 -6.54
N ILE A 297 -11.89 -16.19 -6.97
CA ILE A 297 -10.67 -16.41 -7.73
C ILE A 297 -9.60 -17.06 -6.85
N ALA A 298 -9.42 -16.56 -5.62
CA ALA A 298 -8.46 -17.12 -4.67
C ALA A 298 -8.80 -18.56 -4.29
N LEU A 299 -10.08 -18.85 -4.00
CA LEU A 299 -10.55 -20.20 -3.70
C LEU A 299 -10.36 -21.13 -4.90
N GLN A 300 -10.73 -20.70 -6.11
CA GLN A 300 -10.55 -21.50 -7.32
C GLN A 300 -9.09 -21.82 -7.62
N ALA A 301 -8.18 -20.88 -7.38
CA ALA A 301 -6.77 -21.03 -7.69
C ALA A 301 -6.01 -21.87 -6.65
N LEU A 302 -6.28 -21.69 -5.35
CA LEU A 302 -5.45 -22.23 -4.28
C LEU A 302 -6.08 -23.39 -3.50
N LEU A 303 -7.41 -23.45 -3.36
CA LEU A 303 -8.05 -24.46 -2.51
C LEU A 303 -7.85 -25.88 -3.08
N PRO A 304 -8.15 -26.18 -4.36
CA PRO A 304 -7.99 -27.54 -4.89
C PRO A 304 -6.55 -28.04 -4.80
N VAL A 305 -5.59 -27.19 -5.16
CA VAL A 305 -4.15 -27.52 -5.12
C VAL A 305 -3.69 -27.77 -3.69
N SER A 306 -4.13 -26.96 -2.72
CA SER A 306 -3.81 -27.16 -1.32
C SER A 306 -4.36 -28.50 -0.80
N CYS A 307 -5.62 -28.82 -1.13
CA CYS A 307 -6.24 -30.09 -0.75
C CYS A 307 -5.53 -31.31 -1.37
N GLU A 308 -5.14 -31.24 -2.64
CA GLU A 308 -4.43 -32.32 -3.34
C GLU A 308 -3.06 -32.57 -2.71
N ARG A 309 -2.24 -31.52 -2.54
CA ARG A 309 -0.91 -31.61 -1.94
C ARG A 309 -0.93 -32.18 -0.52
N ILE A 310 -1.88 -31.75 0.31
CA ILE A 310 -2.06 -32.28 1.66
C ILE A 310 -2.41 -33.77 1.62
N THR A 311 -3.30 -34.16 0.71
CA THR A 311 -3.74 -35.55 0.56
C THR A 311 -2.59 -36.44 0.12
N GLU A 312 -1.84 -36.03 -0.91
CA GLU A 312 -0.65 -36.74 -1.39
C GLU A 312 0.41 -36.92 -0.30
N ASP A 313 0.71 -35.86 0.46
CA ASP A 313 1.71 -35.92 1.53
C ASP A 313 1.31 -36.93 2.63
N ILE A 314 0.04 -36.94 3.04
CA ILE A 314 -0.42 -37.85 4.10
C ILE A 314 -0.55 -39.30 3.60
N GLU A 315 -0.98 -39.51 2.35
CA GLU A 315 -1.01 -40.84 1.72
C GLU A 315 0.40 -41.43 1.62
N ASN A 316 1.39 -40.60 1.31
CA ASN A 316 2.82 -40.95 1.33
C ASN A 316 3.40 -41.13 2.75
N GLY A 317 2.59 -40.93 3.80
CA GLY A 317 2.94 -41.19 5.18
C GLY A 317 3.64 -40.04 5.92
N VAL A 318 3.65 -38.83 5.35
CA VAL A 318 4.20 -37.63 5.99
C VAL A 318 3.34 -37.28 7.22
N GLY A 319 3.99 -37.01 8.36
CA GLY A 319 3.31 -36.65 9.60
C GLY A 319 2.74 -37.83 10.41
N ARG A 320 2.98 -39.09 10.02
CA ARG A 320 2.61 -40.29 10.82
C ARG A 320 3.46 -40.48 12.07
N THR A 321 4.67 -39.93 12.08
CA THR A 321 5.53 -39.92 13.27
C THR A 321 5.20 -38.70 14.14
N PRO A 322 5.02 -38.88 15.46
CA PRO A 322 4.85 -37.75 16.38
C PRO A 322 6.08 -36.86 16.33
N SER A 323 5.95 -35.69 15.72
CA SER A 323 7.04 -34.71 15.65
C SER A 323 7.09 -33.93 16.97
N LEU A 324 8.00 -34.32 17.87
CA LEU A 324 8.24 -33.65 19.15
C LEU A 324 9.23 -32.47 19.03
N SER A 325 9.99 -32.39 17.93
CA SER A 325 10.98 -31.34 17.69
C SER A 325 10.36 -30.15 16.96
N LYS A 326 10.53 -28.94 17.51
CA LYS A 326 10.12 -27.68 16.86
C LYS A 326 11.09 -27.22 15.76
N ARG A 327 12.32 -27.76 15.71
CA ARG A 327 13.48 -27.17 15.02
C ARG A 327 14.00 -27.90 13.79
N THR A 328 13.62 -29.16 13.57
CA THR A 328 14.13 -29.93 12.43
C THR A 328 12.99 -30.79 11.91
N ARG A 329 12.37 -30.32 10.83
CA ARG A 329 11.33 -31.03 10.09
C ARG A 329 11.90 -31.50 8.77
N SER A 330 11.35 -32.58 8.23
CA SER A 330 11.65 -32.92 6.84
C SER A 330 11.09 -31.81 5.92
N HIS A 331 11.64 -31.73 4.71
CA HIS A 331 11.10 -30.82 3.70
C HIS A 331 9.61 -31.13 3.41
N SER A 332 9.23 -32.41 3.36
CA SER A 332 7.84 -32.83 3.19
C SER A 332 6.91 -32.39 4.33
N GLU A 333 7.36 -32.45 5.59
CA GLU A 333 6.57 -31.94 6.72
C GLU A 333 6.40 -30.42 6.66
N THR A 334 7.38 -29.70 6.10
CA THR A 334 7.31 -28.25 5.88
C THR A 334 6.24 -27.92 4.84
N THR A 335 6.24 -28.65 3.72
CA THR A 335 5.25 -28.52 2.65
C THR A 335 3.83 -28.82 3.16
N LEU A 336 3.67 -29.87 3.98
CA LEU A 336 2.38 -30.19 4.60
C LEU A 336 1.88 -29.07 5.52
N VAL A 337 2.74 -28.53 6.39
CA VAL A 337 2.39 -27.41 7.29
C VAL A 337 2.04 -26.15 6.50
N TRP A 338 2.77 -25.87 5.42
CA TRP A 338 2.53 -24.75 4.53
C TRP A 338 1.14 -24.81 3.89
N PHE A 339 0.82 -25.88 3.15
CA PHE A 339 -0.47 -26.00 2.47
C PHE A 339 -1.63 -26.13 3.45
N ALA A 340 -1.45 -26.79 4.60
CA ALA A 340 -2.47 -26.81 5.64
C ALA A 340 -2.76 -25.41 6.21
N SER A 341 -1.71 -24.58 6.37
CA SER A 341 -1.87 -23.20 6.84
C SER A 341 -2.57 -22.33 5.81
N VAL A 342 -2.18 -22.45 4.54
CA VAL A 342 -2.85 -21.78 3.40
C VAL A 342 -4.33 -22.17 3.36
N LEU A 343 -4.65 -23.46 3.46
CA LEU A 343 -6.03 -23.94 3.47
C LEU A 343 -6.84 -23.36 4.64
N ALA A 344 -6.25 -23.26 5.82
CA ALA A 344 -6.90 -22.65 6.97
C ALA A 344 -7.25 -21.18 6.74
N VAL A 345 -6.34 -20.40 6.14
CA VAL A 345 -6.58 -19.00 5.79
C VAL A 345 -7.67 -18.89 4.72
N LEU A 346 -7.64 -19.75 3.69
CA LEU A 346 -8.66 -19.75 2.64
C LEU A 346 -10.05 -20.07 3.16
N THR A 347 -10.17 -20.80 4.27
CA THR A 347 -11.47 -21.05 4.93
C THR A 347 -11.86 -19.97 5.93
N ASP A 348 -10.92 -19.13 6.37
CA ASP A 348 -11.17 -18.12 7.40
C ASP A 348 -11.98 -16.94 6.87
N GLN A 349 -13.00 -16.54 7.62
CA GLN A 349 -13.88 -15.39 7.34
C GLN A 349 -14.50 -15.37 5.93
N GLN A 350 -14.63 -16.53 5.28
CA GLN A 350 -15.26 -16.62 3.96
C GLN A 350 -16.78 -16.74 4.08
N ARG A 351 -17.49 -16.23 3.05
CA ARG A 351 -18.92 -16.51 2.93
C ARG A 351 -19.13 -17.98 2.60
N GLY A 352 -20.01 -18.65 3.34
CA GLY A 352 -20.30 -20.08 3.15
C GLY A 352 -20.71 -20.45 1.72
N GLU A 353 -21.35 -19.54 0.98
CA GLU A 353 -21.72 -19.72 -0.43
C GLU A 353 -20.54 -20.10 -1.33
N TYR A 354 -19.37 -19.49 -1.11
CA TYR A 354 -18.17 -19.76 -1.89
C TYR A 354 -17.55 -21.12 -1.53
N LEU A 355 -17.57 -21.48 -0.25
CA LEU A 355 -17.01 -22.74 0.26
C LEU A 355 -17.84 -23.97 -0.11
N MET A 356 -19.16 -23.81 -0.30
CA MET A 356 -20.06 -24.92 -0.63
C MET A 356 -19.66 -25.69 -1.89
N ARG A 357 -19.04 -25.02 -2.87
CA ARG A 357 -18.52 -25.65 -4.09
C ARG A 357 -17.41 -26.69 -3.81
N TYR A 358 -16.71 -26.56 -2.69
CA TYR A 358 -15.56 -27.37 -2.31
C TYR A 358 -15.82 -28.29 -1.10
N LYS A 359 -17.07 -28.38 -0.65
CA LYS A 359 -17.46 -29.10 0.57
C LYS A 359 -16.88 -30.52 0.66
N ASP A 360 -17.07 -31.33 -0.37
CA ASP A 360 -16.66 -32.74 -0.33
C ASP A 360 -15.13 -32.88 -0.27
N GLN A 361 -14.42 -31.99 -0.98
CA GLN A 361 -12.96 -31.97 -1.00
C GLN A 361 -12.40 -31.52 0.37
N LEU A 362 -12.95 -30.46 0.96
CA LEU A 362 -12.59 -29.99 2.30
C LEU A 362 -12.83 -31.07 3.37
N LEU A 363 -14.02 -31.67 3.39
CA LEU A 363 -14.36 -32.72 4.36
C LEU A 363 -13.43 -33.94 4.20
N ARG A 364 -13.14 -34.36 2.97
CA ARG A 364 -12.20 -35.46 2.72
C ARG A 364 -10.81 -35.13 3.25
N THR A 365 -10.24 -33.98 2.89
CA THR A 365 -8.89 -33.57 3.31
C THR A 365 -8.80 -33.46 4.84
N VAL A 366 -9.80 -32.85 5.48
CA VAL A 366 -9.80 -32.68 6.94
C VAL A 366 -9.93 -34.00 7.69
N ASN A 367 -10.83 -34.90 7.26
CA ASN A 367 -10.93 -36.23 7.87
C ASN A 367 -9.61 -37.00 7.76
N LEU A 368 -8.96 -36.92 6.59
CA LEU A 368 -7.67 -37.56 6.35
C LEU A 368 -6.57 -37.00 7.29
N ILE A 369 -6.51 -35.69 7.49
CA ILE A 369 -5.60 -35.07 8.48
C ILE A 369 -5.89 -35.61 9.88
N LEU A 370 -7.15 -35.64 10.32
CA LEU A 370 -7.52 -36.02 11.68
C LEU A 370 -7.28 -37.51 11.98
N ASP A 371 -7.47 -38.38 10.98
CA ASP A 371 -7.33 -39.83 11.13
C ASP A 371 -5.86 -40.30 11.04
N HIS A 372 -5.05 -39.63 10.23
CA HIS A 372 -3.71 -40.13 9.85
C HIS A 372 -2.54 -39.24 10.24
N CYS A 373 -2.75 -37.96 10.59
CA CYS A 373 -1.67 -37.03 10.92
C CYS A 373 -1.47 -36.92 12.44
N MET A 374 -0.27 -37.25 12.92
CA MET A 374 0.16 -37.14 14.31
C MET A 374 0.93 -35.83 14.59
N SER A 375 1.04 -34.94 13.60
CA SER A 375 1.68 -33.62 13.76
C SER A 375 0.76 -32.67 14.51
N ARG A 376 1.18 -32.23 15.70
CA ARG A 376 0.39 -31.31 16.56
C ARG A 376 -0.05 -30.04 15.83
N GLN A 377 0.83 -29.45 15.01
CA GLN A 377 0.54 -28.19 14.32
C GLN A 377 -0.50 -28.38 13.21
N VAL A 378 -0.33 -29.41 12.38
CA VAL A 378 -1.26 -29.72 11.29
C VAL A 378 -2.61 -30.14 11.86
N TYR A 379 -2.62 -30.93 12.93
CA TYR A 379 -3.85 -31.32 13.64
C TYR A 379 -4.60 -30.11 14.22
N ALA A 380 -3.89 -29.19 14.89
CA ALA A 380 -4.50 -27.94 15.38
C ALA A 380 -5.05 -27.08 14.23
N THR A 381 -4.36 -27.08 13.09
CA THR A 381 -4.78 -26.35 11.89
C THR A 381 -6.04 -26.97 11.28
N ALA A 382 -6.16 -28.29 11.25
CA ALA A 382 -7.39 -28.98 10.83
C ALA A 382 -8.57 -28.68 11.76
N GLY A 383 -8.35 -28.61 13.07
CA GLY A 383 -9.37 -28.17 14.02
C GLY A 383 -9.84 -26.73 13.75
N ARG A 384 -8.92 -25.82 13.38
CA ARG A 384 -9.27 -24.46 12.95
C ARG A 384 -10.03 -24.45 11.63
N ILE A 385 -9.63 -25.25 10.64
CA ILE A 385 -10.37 -25.39 9.37
C ILE A 385 -11.80 -25.85 9.63
N LEU A 386 -12.01 -26.85 10.50
CA LEU A 386 -13.36 -27.29 10.87
C LEU A 386 -14.17 -26.18 11.52
N LEU A 387 -13.57 -25.45 12.46
CA LEU A 387 -14.24 -24.32 13.10
C LEU A 387 -14.69 -23.29 12.06
N ASN A 388 -13.79 -22.93 11.14
CA ASN A 388 -14.04 -21.93 10.10
C ASN A 388 -15.12 -22.37 9.09
N ILE A 389 -15.22 -23.68 8.79
CA ILE A 389 -16.26 -24.21 7.90
C ILE A 389 -17.65 -24.22 8.57
N ILE A 390 -17.69 -24.33 9.90
CA ILE A 390 -18.93 -24.43 10.68
C ILE A 390 -19.46 -23.04 11.08
N SER A 391 -18.57 -22.10 11.39
CA SER A 391 -18.89 -20.71 11.72
C SER A 391 -19.41 -19.94 10.52
#